data_AF-A0A4D6HK86-F1
#
_entry.id   AF-A0A4D6HK86-F1
#
_cell.length_a   1.000
_cell.length_b   1.000
_cell.length_c   1.000
_cell.angle_alpha   90.00
_cell.angle_beta   90.00
_cell.angle_gamma   90.00
#
_symmetry.space_group_name_H-M   'P 1'
#
loop_
_entity.id
_entity.type
_entity.pdbx_description
1 polymer ?
#
loop_
_entity_poly.entity_id
_entity_poly.type
_entity_poly.pdbx_seq_one_letter_code
_entity_poly.pdbx_strand_id
1 'polypeptide(L)'
;MRVHVRQYKHEEVQFDDNRTTGESQTEDTVNPDAEDYFGTEMDELSVETWDTVEHEGDPIQRRTVTVEGVTAVSVPKEPTDEDDPDLPGQTIQFRMDGGVEHVAQAEIVEVQDENPQATIDEEP
;
A
#
# COMPACT_ATOMS: atom_id res chain seq x y z
N MET A 1 8.34 -0.47 18.68
CA MET A 1 8.82 -1.01 17.39
C MET A 1 7.85 -0.56 16.32
N ARG A 2 8.41 -0.04 15.24
CA ARG A 2 7.71 0.45 14.05
C ARG A 2 8.12 -0.40 12.86
N VAL A 3 7.16 -0.80 12.05
CA VAL A 3 7.40 -1.60 10.84
C VAL A 3 6.80 -0.89 9.64
N HIS A 4 7.62 -0.73 8.59
CA HIS A 4 7.20 -0.22 7.30
C HIS A 4 7.04 -1.40 6.35
N VAL A 5 5.85 -1.55 5.78
CA VAL A 5 5.57 -2.56 4.76
C VAL A 5 5.06 -1.93 3.48
N ARG A 6 5.34 -2.58 2.36
CA ARG A 6 4.70 -2.31 1.07
C ARG A 6 3.57 -3.29 0.90
N GLN A 7 2.36 -2.79 0.73
CA GLN A 7 1.21 -3.62 0.39
C GLN A 7 0.92 -3.50 -1.10
N TYR A 8 0.49 -4.61 -1.70
CA TYR A 8 0.15 -4.72 -3.11
C TYR A 8 -1.30 -5.14 -3.27
N LYS A 9 -1.92 -4.69 -4.35
CA LYS A 9 -3.28 -5.05 -4.74
C LYS A 9 -3.36 -5.00 -6.26
N HIS A 10 -4.21 -5.84 -6.86
CA HIS A 10 -4.59 -5.69 -8.25
C HIS A 10 -5.18 -4.30 -8.50
N GLU A 11 -4.97 -3.74 -9.69
CA GLU A 11 -5.68 -2.53 -10.09
C GLU A 11 -7.19 -2.82 -10.06
N GLU A 12 -7.88 -2.28 -9.07
CA GLU A 12 -9.33 -2.25 -9.10
C GLU A 12 -9.69 -1.22 -10.15
N VAL A 13 -10.00 -1.70 -11.36
CA VAL A 13 -10.81 -0.95 -12.31
C VAL A 13 -12.10 -0.66 -11.55
N GLN A 14 -12.22 0.53 -10.96
CA GLN A 14 -13.49 1.02 -10.49
C GLN A 14 -14.34 1.18 -11.75
N PHE A 15 -15.00 0.10 -12.15
CA PHE A 15 -16.24 0.20 -12.88
C PHE A 15 -17.17 0.93 -11.93
N ASP A 16 -17.14 2.25 -12.02
CA ASP A 16 -18.19 3.11 -11.52
C ASP A 16 -19.46 2.63 -12.24
N ASP A 17 -20.17 1.68 -11.62
CA ASP A 17 -21.43 1.07 -12.09
C ASP A 17 -22.58 2.10 -12.10
N ASN A 18 -22.23 3.38 -12.23
CA ASN A 18 -23.11 4.52 -12.42
C ASN A 18 -22.79 5.30 -13.71
N ARG A 19 -22.01 4.74 -14.65
CA ARG A 19 -21.95 5.27 -16.02
C ARG A 19 -22.80 4.44 -16.97
N THR A 20 -24.09 4.75 -16.95
CA THR A 20 -25.07 4.38 -17.97
C THR A 20 -24.49 4.55 -19.37
N THR A 21 -24.58 3.48 -20.15
CA THR A 21 -24.35 3.37 -21.59
C THR A 21 -24.95 4.53 -22.41
N GLY A 22 -24.20 5.00 -23.42
CA GLY A 22 -24.65 5.94 -24.46
C GLY A 22 -24.28 7.38 -24.13
N GLU A 23 -23.70 8.20 -25.00
CA GLU A 23 -23.89 8.33 -26.43
C GLU A 23 -22.61 8.88 -27.08
N SER A 24 -22.38 8.48 -28.33
CA SER A 24 -21.38 9.03 -29.22
C SER A 24 -21.44 10.56 -29.27
N GLN A 25 -20.33 11.28 -29.03
CA GLN A 25 -20.14 12.59 -29.66
C GLN A 25 -18.68 12.79 -30.08
N THR A 26 -18.59 13.18 -31.35
CA THR A 26 -17.46 13.45 -32.23
C THR A 26 -16.48 14.51 -31.72
N GLU A 27 -15.21 14.30 -32.04
CA GLU A 27 -14.16 15.28 -32.38
C GLU A 27 -14.60 16.76 -32.36
N ASP A 28 -14.10 17.55 -31.40
CA ASP A 28 -13.75 18.97 -31.62
C ASP A 28 -12.86 19.54 -30.49
N THR A 29 -11.59 19.76 -30.84
CA THR A 29 -10.69 20.83 -30.37
C THR A 29 -10.40 20.99 -28.86
N VAL A 30 -9.38 20.28 -28.36
CA VAL A 30 -8.71 20.66 -27.08
C VAL A 30 -7.72 21.80 -27.32
N ASN A 31 -8.06 22.97 -26.80
CA ASN A 31 -7.23 24.17 -26.71
C ASN A 31 -6.23 24.01 -25.55
N PRO A 32 -4.90 24.11 -25.75
CA PRO A 32 -3.92 23.90 -24.70
C PRO A 32 -3.67 25.20 -23.93
N ASP A 33 -4.37 25.41 -22.82
CA ASP A 33 -3.95 26.37 -21.79
C ASP A 33 -3.60 25.57 -20.53
N ALA A 34 -2.29 25.41 -20.32
CA ALA A 34 -1.70 24.43 -19.41
C ALA A 34 -1.46 24.98 -17.98
N GLU A 35 -2.06 26.11 -17.62
CA GLU A 35 -1.72 26.83 -16.38
C GLU A 35 -2.85 26.90 -15.34
N ASP A 36 -4.03 26.32 -15.62
CA ASP A 36 -5.20 26.30 -14.71
C ASP A 36 -5.57 24.88 -14.20
N TYR A 37 -4.64 23.92 -14.22
CA TYR A 37 -4.90 22.55 -13.71
C TYR A 37 -4.21 22.22 -12.37
N PHE A 38 -3.31 23.08 -11.90
CA PHE A 38 -2.59 22.88 -10.63
C PHE A 38 -2.82 24.03 -9.65
N GLY A 39 -4.04 24.57 -9.65
CA GLY A 39 -4.48 25.60 -8.73
C GLY A 39 -5.29 25.01 -7.59
N THR A 40 -4.69 25.01 -6.39
CA THR A 40 -5.36 25.09 -5.09
C THR A 40 -5.82 23.76 -4.47
N GLU A 41 -5.13 23.41 -3.37
CA GLU A 41 -5.54 22.49 -2.29
C GLU A 41 -5.45 20.98 -2.56
N MET A 42 -4.23 20.50 -2.86
CA MET A 42 -3.90 19.05 -2.76
C MET A 42 -3.72 18.55 -1.31
N ASP A 43 -4.22 19.27 -0.30
CA ASP A 43 -4.04 18.92 1.14
C ASP A 43 -5.28 18.22 1.74
N GLU A 44 -6.36 18.04 0.97
CA GLU A 44 -7.61 17.41 1.44
C GLU A 44 -7.93 16.04 0.81
N LEU A 45 -7.05 15.52 -0.04
CA LEU A 45 -7.09 14.11 -0.45
C LEU A 45 -6.31 13.29 0.56
N SER A 46 -6.96 12.93 1.68
CA SER A 46 -6.63 11.71 2.42
C SER A 46 -6.97 10.47 1.56
N VAL A 47 -6.43 10.41 0.35
CA VAL A 47 -6.42 9.23 -0.51
C VAL A 47 -5.33 8.35 0.05
N GLU A 48 -5.70 7.15 0.49
CA GLU A 48 -4.76 6.06 0.71
C GLU A 48 -3.87 5.99 -0.54
N THR A 49 -2.60 6.43 -0.41
CA THR A 49 -1.76 6.75 -1.57
C THR A 49 -1.25 5.46 -2.21
N TRP A 50 -2.10 4.87 -3.04
CA TRP A 50 -1.75 3.76 -3.92
C TRP A 50 -1.07 4.31 -5.17
N ASP A 51 0.08 3.73 -5.50
CA ASP A 51 0.94 4.05 -6.63
C ASP A 51 0.83 2.89 -7.62
N THR A 52 0.46 3.16 -8.87
CA THR A 52 0.37 2.13 -9.91
C THR A 52 1.76 1.78 -10.43
N VAL A 53 2.13 0.51 -10.39
CA VAL A 53 3.39 -0.02 -10.91
C VAL A 53 3.14 -1.17 -11.87
N GLU A 54 3.95 -1.26 -12.92
CA GLU A 54 3.91 -2.40 -13.83
C GLU A 54 4.67 -3.58 -13.19
N HIS A 55 3.99 -4.72 -13.06
CA HIS A 55 4.56 -5.98 -12.57
C HIS A 55 4.22 -7.12 -13.53
N GLU A 56 5.24 -7.79 -14.08
CA GLU A 56 5.06 -8.90 -15.03
C GLU A 56 4.18 -8.59 -16.26
N GLY A 57 4.06 -7.31 -16.62
CA GLY A 57 3.21 -6.85 -17.72
C GLY A 57 1.76 -6.56 -17.32
N ASP A 58 1.45 -6.61 -16.03
CA ASP A 58 0.15 -6.25 -15.46
C ASP A 58 0.29 -5.00 -14.53
N PRO A 59 -0.60 -4.00 -14.64
CA PRO A 59 -0.59 -2.85 -13.74
C PRO A 59 -1.15 -3.23 -12.36
N ILE A 60 -0.31 -3.15 -11.33
CA ILE A 60 -0.70 -3.39 -9.93
C ILE A 60 -0.60 -2.10 -9.12
N GLN A 61 -1.34 -2.02 -8.03
CA GLN A 61 -1.28 -0.91 -7.08
C GLN A 61 -0.39 -1.28 -5.89
N ARG A 62 0.52 -0.38 -5.49
CA ARG A 62 1.32 -0.51 -4.27
C ARG A 62 1.09 0.66 -3.32
N ARG A 63 1.12 0.43 -2.01
CA ARG A 63 1.18 1.50 -1.01
C ARG A 63 2.16 1.18 0.09
N THR A 64 2.62 2.21 0.80
CA THR A 64 3.41 2.02 2.03
C THR A 64 2.49 2.12 3.23
N VAL A 65 2.54 1.12 4.11
CA VAL A 65 1.80 1.09 5.37
C VAL A 65 2.81 1.07 6.52
N THR A 66 2.61 1.97 7.48
CA THR A 66 3.40 2.02 8.71
C THR A 66 2.57 1.42 9.84
N VAL A 67 3.09 0.37 10.48
CA VAL A 67 2.48 -0.27 11.65
C VAL A 67 3.31 0.06 12.88
N GLU A 68 2.68 0.68 13.86
CA GLU A 68 3.31 1.05 15.14
C GLU A 68 2.84 0.13 16.27
N GLY A 69 3.61 0.07 17.37
CA GLY A 69 3.24 -0.78 18.52
C GLY A 69 3.39 -2.28 18.26
N VAL A 70 4.18 -2.65 17.25
CA VAL A 70 4.47 -4.05 16.95
C VAL A 70 5.35 -4.63 18.06
N THR A 71 5.06 -5.84 18.50
CA THR A 71 5.85 -6.61 19.45
C THR A 71 6.55 -7.78 18.77
N ALA A 72 5.97 -8.32 17.69
CA ALA A 72 6.61 -9.32 16.85
C ALA A 72 6.09 -9.24 15.41
N VAL A 73 6.97 -9.52 14.46
CA VAL A 73 6.65 -9.70 13.04
C VAL A 73 6.85 -11.17 12.70
N SER A 74 5.91 -11.77 11.97
CA SER A 74 6.00 -13.16 11.55
C SER A 74 5.45 -13.31 10.14
N VAL A 75 6.02 -14.25 9.41
CA VAL A 75 5.57 -14.62 8.07
C VAL A 75 5.07 -16.06 8.17
N PRO A 76 3.77 -16.34 7.94
CA PRO A 76 3.24 -17.69 7.94
C PRO A 76 3.93 -18.51 6.85
N LYS A 77 4.29 -19.75 7.19
CA LYS A 77 4.99 -20.65 6.27
C LYS A 77 4.08 -21.15 5.14
N GLU A 78 2.80 -21.27 5.44
CA GLU A 78 1.78 -21.67 4.47
C GLU A 78 1.12 -20.40 3.93
N PRO A 79 0.98 -20.28 2.59
CA PRO A 79 0.20 -19.20 2.02
C PRO A 79 -1.23 -19.27 2.56
N THR A 80 -1.80 -18.12 2.85
CA THR A 80 -3.19 -17.99 3.23
C THR A 80 -4.07 -17.97 1.98
N ASP A 81 -5.39 -18.08 2.15
CA ASP A 81 -6.34 -17.95 1.03
C ASP A 81 -6.30 -16.54 0.40
N GLU A 82 -5.78 -15.56 1.15
CA GLU A 82 -5.58 -14.17 0.72
C GLU A 82 -4.20 -13.97 0.04
N ASP A 83 -3.38 -15.02 -0.05
CA ASP A 83 -2.13 -15.00 -0.79
C ASP A 83 -2.37 -15.23 -2.29
N ASP A 84 -2.33 -14.15 -3.07
CA ASP A 84 -2.39 -14.12 -4.52
C ASP A 84 -0.97 -14.30 -5.11
N PRO A 85 -0.72 -15.35 -5.91
CA PRO A 85 0.59 -15.62 -6.50
C PRO A 85 0.96 -14.65 -7.64
N ASP A 86 -0.01 -13.90 -8.18
CA ASP A 86 0.19 -12.93 -9.25
C ASP A 86 0.55 -11.53 -8.70
N LEU A 87 0.49 -11.34 -7.38
CA LEU A 87 0.94 -10.13 -6.70
C LEU A 87 2.27 -10.35 -5.98
N PRO A 88 3.19 -9.37 -6.01
CA PRO A 88 4.39 -9.44 -5.21
C PRO A 88 4.02 -9.29 -3.74
N GLY A 89 4.56 -10.15 -2.89
CA GLY A 89 4.37 -10.07 -1.44
C GLY A 89 3.85 -11.38 -0.85
N GLN A 90 3.63 -11.36 0.45
CA GLN A 90 3.00 -12.45 1.16
C GLN A 90 2.25 -11.92 2.37
N THR A 91 1.40 -12.74 2.97
CA THR A 91 0.74 -12.36 4.21
C THR A 91 1.76 -12.16 5.32
N ILE A 92 1.74 -10.99 5.98
CA ILE A 92 2.57 -10.70 7.15
C ILE A 92 1.68 -10.62 8.38
N GLN A 93 2.10 -11.31 9.44
CA GLN A 93 1.46 -11.28 10.75
C GLN A 93 2.19 -10.30 11.67
N PHE A 94 1.46 -9.33 12.20
CA PHE A 94 1.91 -8.40 13.23
C PHE A 94 1.27 -8.75 14.56
N ARG A 95 2.09 -8.96 15.59
CA ARG A 95 1.61 -9.05 16.97
C ARG A 95 1.75 -7.69 17.61
N MET A 96 0.71 -7.26 18.31
CA MET A 96 0.62 -6.01 19.05
C MET A 96 0.09 -6.30 20.46
N ASP A 97 0.18 -5.31 21.36
CA ASP A 97 -0.29 -5.46 22.74
C ASP A 97 -1.79 -5.81 22.85
N GLY A 98 -2.57 -5.43 21.83
CA GLY A 98 -4.02 -5.68 21.73
C GLY A 98 -4.44 -6.89 20.89
N GLY A 99 -3.52 -7.63 20.26
CA GLY A 99 -3.89 -8.76 19.41
C GLY A 99 -2.93 -9.05 18.26
N VAL A 100 -3.45 -9.72 17.23
CA VAL A 100 -2.70 -10.13 16.04
C VAL A 100 -3.41 -9.57 14.82
N GLU A 101 -2.69 -8.85 13.98
CA GLU A 101 -3.17 -8.36 12.69
C GLU A 101 -2.44 -9.03 11.54
N HIS A 102 -3.17 -9.21 10.44
CA HIS A 102 -2.68 -9.83 9.22
C HIS A 102 -2.78 -8.81 8.10
N VAL A 103 -1.69 -8.66 7.37
CA VAL A 103 -1.65 -7.82 6.17
C VAL A 103 -1.32 -8.73 5.01
N ALA A 104 -2.33 -9.04 4.21
CA ALA A 104 -2.17 -9.79 2.96
C ALA A 104 -1.37 -8.97 1.94
N GLN A 105 -0.69 -9.68 1.03
CA GLN A 105 0.05 -9.09 -0.08
C GLN A 105 1.02 -8.00 0.34
N ALA A 106 1.88 -8.29 1.32
CA ALA A 106 2.82 -7.32 1.84
C ALA A 106 4.28 -7.77 1.85
N GLU A 107 5.17 -6.81 1.65
CA GLU A 107 6.62 -6.94 1.73
C GLU A 107 7.13 -6.09 2.90
N ILE A 108 7.95 -6.67 3.78
CA ILE A 108 8.63 -5.92 4.84
C ILE A 108 9.73 -5.06 4.21
N VAL A 109 9.58 -3.75 4.28
CA VAL A 109 10.61 -2.81 3.79
C VAL A 109 11.61 -2.50 4.89
N GLU A 110 11.11 -2.19 6.09
CA GLU A 110 11.95 -1.74 7.18
C GLU A 110 11.32 -2.08 8.53
N VAL A 111 12.16 -2.44 9.49
CA VAL A 111 11.78 -2.69 10.87
C VAL A 111 12.69 -1.89 11.77
N GLN A 112 12.09 -0.98 12.55
CA GLN A 112 12.81 -0.17 13.55
C GLN A 112 12.31 -0.51 14.94
N ASP A 113 13.23 -0.89 15.83
CA ASP A 113 12.92 -0.91 17.25
C ASP A 113 13.28 0.46 17.86
N GLU A 114 12.35 1.05 18.60
CA GLU A 114 12.49 2.40 19.17
C GLU A 114 13.24 2.38 20.50
N ASN A 115 13.35 1.20 21.12
CA ASN A 115 14.09 1.01 22.35
C ASN A 115 14.96 -0.26 22.24
N PRO A 116 15.88 -0.30 21.24
CA PRO A 116 16.74 -1.44 21.07
C PRO A 116 17.58 -1.46 22.33
N GLN A 117 17.40 -2.46 23.20
CA GLN A 117 18.15 -2.51 24.44
C GLN A 117 19.64 -2.43 24.07
N ALA A 118 20.25 -1.28 24.34
CA ALA A 118 21.67 -1.11 24.28
C ALA A 118 22.20 -1.93 25.46
N THR A 119 22.39 -3.23 25.24
CA THR A 119 23.24 -4.04 26.11
C THR A 119 24.68 -3.63 25.81
N ILE A 120 25.02 -2.39 26.17
CA ILE A 120 26.39 -2.09 26.57
C ILE A 120 26.55 -2.79 27.90
N ASP A 121 27.22 -3.94 27.84
CA ASP A 121 27.84 -4.58 29.00
C ASP A 121 28.93 -3.61 29.50
N GLU A 122 28.51 -2.53 30.16
CA GLU A 122 29.24 -1.90 31.26
C GLU A 122 29.09 -2.90 32.40
N GLU A 123 30.13 -3.60 32.84
CA GLU A 123 31.32 -3.12 33.56
C GLU A 123 32.02 -4.37 34.15
N PRO A 124 33.16 -4.28 34.87
CA PRO A 124 34.08 -3.16 35.11
C PRO A 124 35.55 -3.40 34.67
#